data_AF-I4ZC29-F1
#
_entry.id   AF-I4ZC29-F1
#
_cell.length_a   1.000
_cell.length_b   1.000
_cell.length_c   1.000
_cell.angle_alpha   90.00
_cell.angle_beta   90.00
_cell.angle_gamma   90.00
#
_symmetry.space_group_name_H-M   'P 1'
#
loop_
_entity.id
_entity.type
_entity.pdbx_description
1 polymer ?
#
loop_
_entity_poly.entity_id
_entity_poly.type
_entity_poly.pdbx_seq_one_letter_code
_entity_poly.pdbx_strand_id
1 'polypeptide(L)'
;MARKIQTTMDVKRTLMKAFGVTERMVNRALSFDSDSELARKIRHTARMKGGWIEASVPEEEIFYDVTENGMRLMRQYFSNGAVLEANMTTGTGIILFKGSKRKDYSKVYLSEIPSMQEYAKAL
;
A
#
# COMPACT_ATOMS: atom_id res chain seq x y z
N MET A 1 1.67 -2.86 -11.10
CA MET A 1 2.08 -2.54 -9.71
C MET A 1 3.54 -2.91 -9.55
N ALA A 2 4.43 -1.92 -9.43
CA ALA A 2 5.84 -2.18 -9.13
C ALA A 2 5.98 -2.34 -7.62
N ARG A 3 6.63 -3.41 -7.15
CA ARG A 3 6.90 -3.62 -5.72
C ARG A 3 8.40 -3.75 -5.49
N LYS A 4 8.90 -3.18 -4.40
CA LYS A 4 10.30 -3.25 -3.99
C LYS A 4 10.39 -3.45 -2.48
N ILE A 5 11.47 -4.08 -2.03
CA ILE A 5 11.84 -4.05 -0.62
C ILE A 5 12.70 -2.82 -0.38
N GLN A 6 12.17 -1.86 0.36
CA GLN A 6 12.88 -0.64 0.72
C GLN A 6 13.72 -0.89 1.99
N THR A 7 14.97 -0.45 1.97
CA THR A 7 15.93 -0.61 3.07
C THR A 7 16.89 0.58 3.12
N THR A 8 17.58 0.76 4.25
CA THR A 8 18.66 1.75 4.37
C THR A 8 19.90 1.32 3.58
N MET A 9 20.75 2.30 3.24
CA MET A 9 22.02 2.03 2.56
C MET A 9 22.95 1.11 3.37
N ASP A 10 22.92 1.19 4.70
CA ASP A 10 23.72 0.32 5.57
C ASP A 10 23.29 -1.14 5.50
N VAL A 11 21.98 -1.39 5.39
CA VAL A 11 21.46 -2.74 5.14
C VAL A 11 21.92 -3.23 3.77
N LYS A 12 21.85 -2.41 2.72
CA LYS A 12 22.36 -2.79 1.38
C LYS A 12 23.85 -3.12 1.41
N ARG A 13 24.67 -2.33 2.11
CA ARG A 13 26.11 -2.60 2.31
C ARG A 13 26.35 -3.92 3.03
N THR A 14 25.55 -4.21 4.05
CA THR A 14 25.62 -5.49 4.78
C THR A 14 25.28 -6.67 3.87
N LEU A 15 24.24 -6.53 3.04
CA LEU A 15 23.86 -7.57 2.07
C LEU A 15 24.95 -7.81 1.02
N MET A 16 25.54 -6.74 0.48
CA MET A 16 26.67 -6.86 -0.47
C MET A 16 27.83 -7.66 0.14
N LYS A 17 28.23 -7.33 1.36
CA LYS A 17 29.31 -8.04 2.07
C LYS A 17 28.93 -9.49 2.38
N ALA A 18 27.72 -9.73 2.90
CA ALA A 18 27.29 -11.06 3.31
C ALA A 18 27.17 -12.06 2.15
N PHE A 19 26.81 -11.58 0.96
CA PHE A 19 26.59 -12.42 -0.22
C PHE A 19 27.70 -12.30 -1.28
N GLY A 20 28.70 -11.43 -1.08
CA GLY A 20 29.78 -11.22 -2.05
C GLY A 20 29.29 -10.67 -3.40
N VAL A 21 28.25 -9.83 -3.38
CA VAL A 21 27.57 -9.33 -4.59
C VAL A 21 27.70 -7.82 -4.76
N THR A 22 27.52 -7.36 -5.99
CA THR A 22 27.47 -5.93 -6.30
C THR A 22 26.16 -5.29 -5.86
N GLU A 23 26.16 -3.96 -5.70
CA GLU A 23 24.95 -3.19 -5.38
C GLU A 23 23.84 -3.40 -6.41
N ARG A 24 24.21 -3.49 -7.70
CA ARG A 24 23.27 -3.76 -8.79
C ARG A 24 22.52 -5.07 -8.60
N MET A 25 23.21 -6.13 -8.16
CA MET A 25 22.57 -7.43 -7.87
C MET A 25 21.62 -7.34 -6.68
N VAL A 26 22.03 -6.62 -5.62
CA VAL A 26 21.14 -6.36 -4.48
C VAL A 26 19.89 -5.61 -4.92
N ASN A 27 20.03 -4.51 -5.66
CA ASN A 27 18.89 -3.72 -6.14
C ASN A 27 17.95 -4.52 -7.04
N ARG A 28 18.47 -5.38 -7.93
CA ARG A 28 17.66 -6.30 -8.73
C ARG A 28 16.91 -7.31 -7.87
N ALA A 29 17.55 -7.85 -6.84
CA ALA A 29 16.90 -8.77 -5.91
C ALA A 29 15.78 -8.08 -5.11
N LEU A 30 16.04 -6.88 -4.58
CA LEU A 30 15.09 -6.10 -3.78
C LEU A 30 13.90 -5.59 -4.61
N SER A 31 14.11 -5.28 -5.90
CA SER A 31 13.06 -4.84 -6.84
C SER A 31 12.29 -6.01 -7.48
N PHE A 32 12.61 -7.26 -7.10
CA PHE A 32 12.03 -8.47 -7.67
C PHE A 32 12.31 -8.70 -9.18
N ASP A 33 13.27 -7.98 -9.76
CA ASP A 33 13.74 -8.16 -11.14
C ASP A 33 14.53 -9.46 -11.37
N SER A 34 14.87 -10.16 -10.29
CA SER A 34 15.54 -11.46 -10.31
C SER A 34 14.92 -12.40 -9.29
N ASP A 35 14.75 -13.66 -9.67
CA ASP A 35 14.17 -14.70 -8.82
C ASP A 35 15.07 -15.93 -8.64
N SER A 36 16.39 -15.74 -8.77
CA SER A 36 17.35 -16.78 -8.41
C SER A 36 17.30 -17.11 -6.92
N GLU A 37 17.82 -18.27 -6.53
CA GLU A 37 17.94 -18.65 -5.12
C GLU A 37 18.70 -17.59 -4.31
N LEU A 38 19.77 -17.04 -4.88
CA LEU A 38 20.52 -15.93 -4.28
C LEU A 38 19.65 -14.69 -4.08
N ALA A 39 18.85 -14.31 -5.08
CA ALA A 39 17.95 -13.16 -4.96
C ALA A 39 16.89 -13.38 -3.86
N ARG A 40 16.36 -14.59 -3.73
CA ARG A 40 15.44 -14.96 -2.64
C ARG A 40 16.11 -14.86 -1.27
N LYS A 41 17.35 -15.35 -1.12
CA LYS A 41 18.14 -15.23 0.12
C LYS A 41 18.40 -13.76 0.48
N ILE A 42 18.79 -12.93 -0.50
CA ILE A 42 18.98 -11.48 -0.30
C ILE A 42 17.69 -10.83 0.20
N ARG A 43 16.53 -11.11 -0.43
CA ARG A 43 15.24 -10.57 0.00
C ARG A 43 14.86 -11.03 1.42
N HIS A 44 15.08 -12.30 1.74
CA HIS A 44 14.83 -12.83 3.07
C HIS A 44 15.66 -12.09 4.13
N THR A 45 16.97 -11.98 3.92
CA THR A 45 17.86 -11.26 4.84
C THR A 45 17.53 -9.77 4.95
N ALA A 46 17.11 -9.13 3.85
CA ALA A 46 16.67 -7.74 3.86
C ALA A 46 15.45 -7.52 4.77
N ARG A 47 14.44 -8.40 4.70
CA ARG A 47 13.25 -8.34 5.58
C ARG A 47 13.60 -8.56 7.04
N MET A 48 14.47 -9.53 7.33
CA MET A 48 14.95 -9.78 8.70
C MET A 48 15.71 -8.58 9.29
N LYS A 49 16.26 -7.71 8.44
CA LYS A 49 16.94 -6.47 8.84
C LYS A 49 16.03 -5.23 8.81
N GLY A 50 14.71 -5.42 8.86
CA GLY A 50 13.74 -4.34 8.92
C GLY A 50 13.35 -3.74 7.56
N GLY A 51 13.66 -4.40 6.45
CA GLY A 51 13.18 -3.98 5.14
C GLY A 51 11.68 -4.20 4.98
N TRP A 52 10.96 -3.18 4.52
CA TRP A 52 9.52 -3.24 4.27
C TRP A 52 9.21 -3.26 2.77
N ILE A 53 8.03 -3.75 2.42
CA ILE A 53 7.57 -3.75 1.02
C ILE A 53 6.91 -2.40 0.75
N GLU A 54 7.37 -1.75 -0.30
CA GLU A 54 6.75 -0.57 -0.89
C GLU A 54 6.19 -0.97 -2.26
N ALA A 55 4.97 -0.55 -2.57
CA ALA A 55 4.34 -0.82 -3.86
C ALA A 55 3.80 0.47 -4.46
N SER A 56 4.09 0.68 -5.74
CA SER A 56 3.54 1.76 -6.55
C SER A 56 2.22 1.30 -7.18
N VAL A 57 1.18 2.07 -6.89
CA VAL A 57 -0.20 1.89 -7.35
C VAL A 57 -0.65 3.12 -8.12
N PRO A 58 -1.74 3.03 -8.91
CA PRO A 58 -2.43 4.22 -9.41
C PRO A 58 -2.80 5.18 -8.27
N GLU A 59 -2.84 6.48 -8.57
CA GLU A 59 -3.14 7.52 -7.57
C GLU A 59 -4.54 7.34 -6.94
N GLU A 60 -5.51 6.90 -7.74
CA GLU A 60 -6.90 6.68 -7.30
C GLU A 60 -7.21 5.21 -6.95
N GLU A 61 -6.23 4.51 -6.37
CA GLU A 61 -6.36 3.09 -6.00
C GLU A 61 -7.32 2.86 -4.82
N ILE A 62 -7.93 1.67 -4.81
CA ILE A 62 -8.76 1.18 -3.73
C ILE A 62 -7.96 0.23 -2.84
N PHE A 63 -7.90 0.53 -1.55
CA PHE A 63 -7.24 -0.29 -0.54
C PHE A 63 -8.27 -0.98 0.34
N TYR A 64 -8.05 -2.27 0.55
CA TYR A 64 -8.79 -3.07 1.53
C TYR A 64 -7.88 -3.32 2.73
N ASP A 65 -8.32 -2.88 3.90
CA ASP A 65 -7.56 -2.92 5.13
C ASP A 65 -8.34 -3.64 6.23
N VAL A 66 -7.62 -4.24 7.17
CA VAL A 66 -8.17 -4.85 8.38
C VAL A 66 -7.41 -4.29 9.56
N THR A 67 -8.09 -3.49 10.37
CA THR A 67 -7.50 -2.88 11.56
C THR A 67 -7.23 -3.95 12.63
N GLU A 68 -6.42 -3.61 13.63
CA GLU A 68 -6.05 -4.51 14.73
C GLU A 68 -7.26 -5.12 15.46
N ASN A 69 -8.35 -4.36 15.60
CA ASN A 69 -9.61 -4.83 16.18
C ASN A 69 -10.51 -5.62 15.20
N GLY A 70 -10.01 -5.98 14.02
CA GLY A 70 -10.70 -6.82 13.03
C GLY A 70 -11.73 -6.07 12.15
N MET A 71 -11.81 -4.74 12.22
CA MET A 71 -12.70 -3.96 11.38
C MET A 71 -12.17 -3.92 9.94
N ARG A 72 -13.05 -4.25 8.99
CA ARG A 72 -12.71 -4.33 7.56
C ARG A 72 -13.07 -3.01 6.90
N LEU A 73 -12.10 -2.33 6.30
CA LEU A 73 -12.27 -1.04 5.66
C LEU A 73 -11.93 -1.15 4.18
N MET A 74 -12.72 -0.48 3.34
CA MET A 74 -12.38 -0.15 1.97
C MET A 74 -12.12 1.35 1.90
N ARG A 75 -10.96 1.75 1.41
CA ARG A 75 -10.57 3.16 1.26
C ARG A 75 -10.21 3.43 -0.19
N GLN A 76 -10.83 4.43 -0.78
CA GLN A 76 -10.42 4.96 -2.08
C GLN A 76 -9.90 6.37 -1.90
N TYR A 77 -8.66 6.58 -2.35
CA TYR A 77 -8.06 7.91 -2.39
C TYR A 77 -8.36 8.54 -3.74
N PHE A 78 -8.53 9.86 -3.77
CA PHE A 78 -8.73 10.62 -4.99
C PHE A 78 -7.66 11.70 -5.11
N SER A 79 -7.30 12.04 -6.34
CA SER A 79 -6.24 13.01 -6.67
C SER A 79 -6.51 14.42 -6.10
N ASN A 80 -7.79 14.78 -5.89
CA ASN A 80 -8.20 16.03 -5.26
C ASN A 80 -8.01 16.07 -3.73
N GLY A 81 -7.58 14.97 -3.10
CA GLY A 81 -7.44 14.84 -1.65
C GLY A 81 -8.72 14.45 -0.92
N ALA A 82 -9.75 14.01 -1.65
CA ALA A 82 -10.89 13.30 -1.08
C ALA A 82 -10.52 11.85 -0.76
N VAL A 83 -11.19 11.29 0.25
CA VAL A 83 -11.09 9.87 0.61
C VAL A 83 -12.50 9.35 0.85
N LEU A 84 -12.87 8.29 0.15
CA LEU A 84 -14.06 7.50 0.44
C LEU A 84 -13.63 6.33 1.32
N GLU A 85 -14.19 6.23 2.52
CA GLU A 85 -13.98 5.10 3.42
C GLU A 85 -15.32 4.40 3.66
N ALA A 86 -15.36 3.10 3.40
CA ALA A 86 -16.50 2.24 3.66
C ALA A 86 -16.12 1.14 4.67
N ASN A 87 -16.87 1.06 5.76
CA ASN A 87 -16.72 0.01 6.75
C ASN A 87 -17.51 -1.22 6.30
N MET A 88 -16.79 -2.26 5.86
CA MET A 88 -17.38 -3.50 5.37
C MET A 88 -17.91 -4.40 6.49
N THR A 89 -17.61 -4.10 7.76
CA THR A 89 -18.15 -4.82 8.91
C THR A 89 -19.52 -4.28 9.31
N THR A 90 -19.69 -2.95 9.34
CA THR A 90 -20.94 -2.30 9.78
C THR A 90 -21.83 -1.83 8.62
N GLY A 91 -21.28 -1.74 7.41
CA GLY A 91 -21.96 -1.19 6.24
C GLY A 91 -22.03 0.34 6.24
N THR A 92 -21.35 1.04 7.15
CA THR A 92 -21.31 2.50 7.19
C THR A 92 -20.26 3.07 6.22
N GLY A 93 -20.39 4.34 5.85
CA GLY A 93 -19.43 5.02 4.98
C GLY A 93 -19.24 6.48 5.33
N ILE A 94 -18.09 7.03 4.95
CA ILE A 94 -17.72 8.41 5.17
C ILE A 94 -16.93 8.93 3.96
N ILE A 95 -17.18 10.19 3.61
CA ILE A 95 -16.35 10.94 2.66
C ILE A 95 -15.63 12.03 3.44
N LEU A 96 -14.30 11.98 3.37
CA LEU A 96 -13.38 12.96 3.93
C LEU A 96 -12.81 13.80 2.79
N PHE A 97 -12.58 15.08 3.03
CA PHE A 97 -11.83 15.95 2.14
C PHE A 97 -10.73 16.65 2.93
N LYS A 98 -9.48 16.39 2.58
CA LYS A 98 -8.31 16.93 3.28
C LYS A 98 -8.39 16.73 4.81
N GLY A 99 -8.77 15.52 5.22
CA GLY A 99 -8.94 15.11 6.62
C GLY A 99 -10.23 15.57 7.30
N SER A 100 -11.05 16.41 6.66
CA SER A 100 -12.31 16.89 7.22
C SER A 100 -13.51 16.09 6.70
N LYS A 101 -14.39 15.64 7.61
CA LYS A 101 -15.65 14.98 7.21
C LYS A 101 -16.52 15.91 6.37
N ARG A 102 -17.03 15.38 5.26
CA ARG A 102 -17.97 16.08 4.35
C ARG A 102 -19.32 15.39 4.28
N LYS A 103 -19.34 14.06 4.31
CA LYS A 103 -20.58 13.30 4.23
C LYS A 103 -20.48 11.97 4.98
N ASP A 104 -21.56 11.56 5.61
CA ASP A 104 -21.72 10.29 6.31
C ASP A 104 -22.87 9.48 5.71
N TYR A 105 -22.71 8.16 5.75
CA TYR A 105 -23.65 7.18 5.25
C TYR A 105 -23.86 6.14 6.34
N SER A 106 -25.07 6.09 6.90
CA SER A 106 -25.43 5.10 7.94
C SER A 106 -25.50 3.67 7.38
N LYS A 107 -25.76 3.55 6.08
CA LYS A 107 -25.74 2.30 5.34
C LYS A 107 -25.34 2.58 3.89
N VAL A 108 -24.37 1.83 3.39
CA VAL A 108 -23.85 1.93 2.02
C VAL A 108 -24.36 0.74 1.23
N TYR A 109 -25.10 1.01 0.15
CA TYR A 109 -25.43 -0.01 -0.84
C TYR A 109 -24.41 0.00 -1.98
N LEU A 110 -24.10 -1.17 -2.54
CA LEU A 110 -23.15 -1.29 -3.66
C LEU A 110 -23.56 -0.42 -4.87
N SER A 111 -24.87 -0.27 -5.08
CA SER A 111 -25.44 0.59 -6.12
C SER A 111 -25.18 2.09 -5.91
N GLU A 112 -24.87 2.52 -4.68
CA GLU A 112 -24.61 3.92 -4.36
C GLU A 112 -23.12 4.28 -4.47
N ILE A 113 -22.23 3.28 -4.51
CA ILE A 113 -20.78 3.52 -4.56
C ILE A 113 -20.39 4.45 -5.73
N PRO A 114 -20.93 4.29 -6.97
CA PRO A 114 -20.59 5.21 -8.06
C PRO A 114 -20.92 6.68 -7.76
N SER A 115 -22.10 6.95 -7.20
CA SER A 115 -22.50 8.34 -6.88
C SER A 115 -21.71 8.90 -5.70
N MET A 116 -21.28 8.04 -4.76
CA MET A 116 -20.35 8.43 -3.70
C MET A 116 -18.97 8.82 -4.27
N GLN A 117 -18.46 8.06 -5.24
CA GLN A 117 -17.20 8.35 -5.93
C GLN A 117 -17.28 9.65 -6.75
N GLU A 118 -18.38 9.87 -7.48
CA GLU A 118 -18.62 11.11 -8.22
C GLU A 118 -18.64 12.32 -7.29
N TYR A 119 -19.34 12.22 -6.16
CA TYR A 119 -19.33 13.27 -5.14
C TYR A 119 -17.92 13.52 -4.61
N ALA A 120 -17.17 12.47 -4.27
CA ALA A 120 -15.81 12.61 -3.75
C ALA A 120 -14.87 13.30 -4.75
N LYS A 121 -14.96 12.98 -6.05
CA LYS A 121 -14.17 13.60 -7.13
C LYS A 121 -14.52 15.07 -7.39
N ALA A 122 -15.72 15.49 -7.03
CA ALA A 122 -16.19 16.87 -7.24
C ALA A 122 -15.86 17.83 -6.07
N LEU A 123 -15.24 17.35 -4.99
CA LEU A 123 -14.80 18.15 -3.83
C LEU A 123 -13.49 18.93 -4.11
#